data_AF-A0A8H3LPP8-F1
#
_entry.id   AF-A0A8H3LPP8-F1
#
_cell.length_a   1.000
_cell.length_b   1.000
_cell.length_c   1.000
_cell.angle_alpha   90.00
_cell.angle_beta   90.00
_cell.angle_gamma   90.00
#
_symmetry.space_group_name_H-M   'P 1'
#
loop_
_entity.id
_entity.type
_entity.pdbx_description
1 polymer ?
#
loop_
_entity_poly.entity_id
_entity_poly.type
_entity_poly.pdbx_seq_one_letter_code
_entity_poly.pdbx_strand_id
1 'polypeptide(L)' 'MSILILLSKLKNNNITLVHIKFPNITPGIFQIILKYIYGGIISLNEQEPLEALEVLAAADQLYFQEVDEY' A
#
# COMPACT_ATOMS: atom_id res chain seq x y z
N MET A 1 -6.38 9.29 0.39
CA MET A 1 -6.08 9.40 -1.06
C MET A 1 -6.77 8.26 -1.80
N SER A 2 -7.21 8.45 -3.03
CA SER A 2 -7.82 7.39 -3.86
C SER A 2 -6.73 6.73 -4.69
N ILE A 3 -6.39 5.47 -4.44
CA ILE A 3 -5.38 4.73 -5.20
C ILE A 3 -6.12 3.72 -6.08
N LEU A 4 -5.89 3.81 -7.39
CA LEU A 4 -6.42 2.86 -8.36
C LEU A 4 -5.40 1.73 -8.51
N ILE A 5 -5.68 0.56 -7.94
CA ILE A 5 -4.84 -0.63 -8.14
C ILE A 5 -5.53 -1.49 -9.20
N LEU A 6 -4.87 -1.69 -10.34
CA LEU A 6 -5.28 -2.68 -11.33
C LEU A 6 -4.88 -4.08 -10.83
N LEU A 7 -5.74 -4.73 -10.06
CA LEU A 7 -5.58 -6.13 -9.71
C LEU A 7 -5.97 -6.99 -10.92
N SER A 8 -4.98 -7.46 -11.67
CA SER A 8 -5.16 -8.32 -12.85
C SER A 8 -5.28 -9.81 -12.51
N LYS A 9 -5.44 -10.19 -11.23
CA LYS A 9 -5.59 -11.61 -10.85
C LYS A 9 -7.00 -12.15 -11.14
N LEU A 10 -7.13 -12.64 -12.37
CA LEU A 10 -7.70 -13.93 -12.75
C LEU A 10 -9.03 -14.38 -12.08
N LYS A 11 -10.16 -13.86 -12.59
CA LYS A 11 -11.37 -14.67 -12.75
C LYS A 11 -12.08 -14.25 -14.03
N ASN A 12 -11.88 -15.02 -15.10
CA ASN A 12 -12.54 -14.89 -16.39
C ASN A 12 -12.64 -13.45 -16.94
N ASN A 13 -11.59 -12.97 -17.61
CA ASN A 13 -11.67 -11.95 -18.67
C ASN A 13 -12.36 -10.60 -18.33
N ASN A 14 -12.72 -10.37 -17.08
CA ASN A 14 -13.41 -9.18 -16.61
C ASN A 14 -12.40 -8.37 -15.80
N ILE A 15 -12.03 -7.20 -16.32
CA ILE A 15 -11.18 -6.24 -15.62
C ILE A 15 -12.03 -5.63 -14.51
N THR A 16 -11.95 -6.18 -13.30
CA THR A 16 -12.57 -5.57 -12.13
C THR A 16 -11.65 -4.46 -11.63
N LEU A 17 -12.04 -3.19 -11.88
CA LEU A 17 -11.39 -2.05 -11.29
C LEU A 17 -11.77 -1.97 -9.81
N VAL A 18 -10.93 -2.49 -8.92
CA VAL A 18 -11.13 -2.36 -7.48
C VAL A 18 -10.56 -1.02 -7.04
N HIS A 19 -11.45 -0.12 -6.60
CA HIS A 19 -11.05 1.14 -6.01
C HIS A 19 -10.83 0.94 -4.51
N ILE A 20 -9.56 0.87 -4.12
CA ILE A 20 -9.18 0.75 -2.71
C ILE A 20 -8.91 2.14 -2.17
N LYS A 21 -9.66 2.53 -1.14
CA LYS A 21 -9.46 3.81 -0.45
C LYS A 21 -8.62 3.58 0.79
N PHE A 22 -7.50 4.29 0.84
CA PHE A 22 -6.71 4.43 2.06
C PHE A 22 -6.94 5.85 2.60
N PRO A 23 -7.90 6.03 3.52
CA PRO A 23 -8.22 7.36 4.05
C PRO A 23 -7.06 7.95 4.85
N ASN A 24 -6.23 7.11 5.48
CA ASN A 24 -5.21 7.52 6.44
C ASN A 24 -3.78 7.50 5.90
N ILE A 25 -3.59 7.29 4.59
CA ILE A 25 -2.28 7.24 3.96
C ILE A 25 -2.12 8.44 3.03
N THR A 26 -1.06 9.22 3.27
CA THR A 26 -0.69 10.36 2.42
C THR A 26 0.04 9.88 1.15
N PRO A 27 0.05 10.67 0.06
CA PRO A 27 0.79 10.32 -1.15
C PRO A 27 2.28 10.01 -0.90
N GLY A 28 2.93 10.76 0.00
CA GLY A 28 4.35 10.60 0.31
C GLY A 28 4.64 9.25 0.97
N ILE A 29 3.86 8.92 2.00
CA ILE A 29 3.94 7.63 2.70
C ILE A 29 3.67 6.47 1.75
N PHE A 30 2.66 6.59 0.88
CA PHE A 30 2.36 5.56 -0.11
C PHE A 30 3.52 5.32 -1.08
N GLN A 31 4.19 6.39 -1.53
CA GLN A 31 5.33 6.27 -2.44
C GLN A 31 6.53 5.59 -1.77
N ILE A 32 6.75 5.82 -0.48
CA ILE A 32 7.76 5.14 0.33
C ILE A 32 7.45 3.63 0.39
N ILE A 33 6.18 3.26 0.62
CA ILE A 33 5.75 1.85 0.67
C ILE A 33 5.89 1.16 -0.69
N LEU A 34 5.56 1.84 -1.79
CA LEU A 34 5.80 1.28 -3.13
C LEU A 34 7.29 1.01 -3.38
N LYS A 35 8.19 1.92 -2.97
CA LYS A 35 9.63 1.69 -3.06
C LYS A 35 10.06 0.47 -2.25
N TYR A 36 9.48 0.26 -1.07
CA TYR A 36 9.73 -0.95 -0.28
C TYR A 36 9.24 -2.21 -0.99
N ILE A 37 8.01 -2.24 -1.51
CA ILE A 37 7.43 -3.41 -2.18
C ILE A 37 8.24 -3.82 -3.42
N TYR A 38 8.69 -2.86 -4.24
CA TYR A 38 9.44 -3.15 -5.46
C TYR A 38 10.96 -3.23 -5.28
N GLY A 39 11.51 -2.55 -4.27
CA GLY A 39 12.95 -2.49 -4.00
C GLY A 39 13.42 -3.43 -2.89
N GLY A 40 12.50 -3.97 -2.08
CA GLY A 40 12.78 -4.90 -0.98
C GLY A 40 13.44 -4.29 0.27
N ILE A 41 13.89 -3.03 0.20
CA ILE A 41 14.60 -2.35 1.29
C ILE A 41 14.01 -0.97 1.50
N ILE A 42 13.83 -0.61 2.77
CA ILE A 42 13.40 0.72 3.21
C ILE A 42 14.35 1.23 4.29
N SER A 43 14.85 2.45 4.13
CA SER A 43 15.65 3.15 5.15
C SER A 43 14.74 4.13 5.89
N LEU A 44 14.29 3.75 7.09
CA LEU A 44 13.47 4.60 7.96
C LEU A 44 14.32 5.56 8.81
N ASN A 45 15.64 5.35 8.86
CA ASN A 45 16.56 6.15 9.68
C ASN A 45 16.81 7.56 9.12
N GLU A 46 16.45 7.80 7.86
CA GLU A 46 16.59 9.09 7.19
C GLU A 46 15.31 9.95 7.29
N GLN A 47 14.27 9.43 7.94
CA GLN A 47 12.97 10.07 8.08
C GLN A 47 12.79 10.64 9.49
N GLU A 48 11.92 11.65 9.60
CA GLU A 48 11.48 12.11 10.91
C GLU A 48 10.78 10.95 11.66
N PRO A 49 10.95 10.82 12.98
CA PRO A 49 10.39 9.70 13.74
C PRO A 49 8.87 9.52 13.55
N LEU A 50 8.15 10.63 13.36
CA LEU A 50 6.71 10.62 13.08
C LEU A 50 6.41 10.03 11.69
N GLU A 51 7.19 10.38 10.67
CA GLU A 51 7.02 9.86 9.31
C GLU A 51 7.32 8.36 9.26
N ALA A 52 8.34 7.90 9.98
CA ALA A 52 8.62 6.46 10.11
C ALA A 52 7.45 5.70 10.76
N LEU A 53 6.80 6.27 11.80
CA LEU A 53 5.60 5.69 12.40
C LEU A 53 4.41 5.67 11.44
N GLU A 54 4.22 6.73 10.64
CA GLU A 54 3.18 6.77 9.61
C GLU A 54 3.41 5.71 8.52
N VAL A 55 4.66 5.50 8.10
CA VAL A 55 5.04 4.44 7.15
C VAL A 55 4.72 3.06 7.72
N LEU A 56 5.08 2.80 8.98
CA LEU A 56 4.78 1.53 9.65
C LEU A 56 3.27 1.29 9.78
N ALA A 57 2.52 2.31 10.21
CA ALA A 57 1.06 2.20 10.33
C ALA A 57 0.39 1.96 8.98
N ALA A 58 0.87 2.60 7.92
CA ALA A 58 0.38 2.40 6.56
C ALA A 58 0.75 1.02 5.99
N ALA A 59 1.94 0.49 6.31
CA ALA A 59 2.34 -0.86 5.93
C ALA A 59 1.44 -1.93 6.60
N ASP A 60 1.15 -1.76 7.89
CA ASP A 60 0.19 -2.60 8.62
C ASP A 60 -1.20 -2.57 7.98
N GLN A 61 -1.74 -1.37 7.68
CA GLN A 61 -3.03 -1.21 7.00
C GLN A 61 -3.09 -1.88 5.62
N LEU A 62 -1.98 -1.92 4.88
CA LEU A 62 -1.91 -2.55 3.55
C LEU A 62 -1.81 -4.08 3.63
N TYR A 63 -1.18 -4.61 4.69
CA TYR A 63 -1.00 -6.05 4.89
C TYR A 63 -2.31 -6.79 5.24
N PHE A 64 -3.32 -6.06 5.74
CA PHE A 64 -4.65 -6.63 6.07
C PHE A 64 -5.56 -6.92 4.85
N GLN A 65 -5.19 -6.54 3.62
CA GLN A 65 -6.03 -6.81 2.44
C GLN A 65 -5.68 -8.10 1.68
N GLU A 66 -4.63 -8.84 2.07
CA GLU A 66 -4.24 -10.07 1.37
C GLU A 66 -4.95 -11.33 1.90
N VAL A 67 -5.71 -11.23 3.00
CA VAL A 67 -6.28 -12.39 3.70
C VAL A 67 -7.79 -12.25 3.94
N ASP A 68 -8.57 -12.34 2.88
CA ASP A 68 -9.97 -12.80 2.96
C ASP A 68 -10.33 -13.49 1.63
N GLU A 69 -9.59 -14.57 1.32
CA GLU A 69 -10.11 -15.63 0.46
C GLU A 69 -10.80 -16.67 1.36
N TYR A 70 -12.13 -16.66 1.36
CA TYR A 70 -12.95 -17.83 1.67
C TYR A 70 -13.97 -18.03 0.55
#